data_AF-A0A7Y5CRS7-F1
#
_entry.id   AF-A0A7Y5CRS7-F1
#
_cell.length_a   1.000
_cell.length_b   1.000
_cell.length_c   1.000
_cell.angle_alpha   90.00
_cell.angle_beta   90.00
_cell.angle_gamma   90.00
#
_symmetry.space_group_name_H-M   'P 1'
#
loop_
_entity.id
_entity.type
_entity.pdbx_description
1 polymer ?
#
loop_
_entity_poly.entity_id
_entity_poly.type
_entity_poly.pdbx_seq_one_letter_code
_entity_poly.pdbx_strand_id
1 'polypeptide(L)'
;MLQSTRTCGPLGLVLLTCTCLAAQHSFVVNPQQEEAAYPLWVAKGETLSFQISGQWRMWEQWQPVDYRGHTNFEKINQHGYLGTLVGRIEGADYFAVVEGLRYASPAAGRLILFANRGNYRDLMASGELTVTVGGGRLVSAAEAEKLAGWDLTKLDTAAEVPYMSRGEQEVVLYLNKARTNPALFAQRYLFHRRSRSADEEECYQVMLRQKSRSALLPDAALARAAQAHAEDMGKSGGVGHVGSDGATLRERVRRAGAETNTILAENCSYGFADPLEIVLQLLVDAGVPARGHRETILNPVLKFVGVGTRPHAEHRFNSVHNFAGRAKN
;
A
#
# COMPACT_ATOMS: atom_id res chain seq x y z
N MET A 1 58.42 -8.27 -67.83
CA MET A 1 56.96 -8.13 -67.63
C MET A 1 56.50 -9.17 -66.63
N LEU A 2 56.23 -8.77 -65.38
CA LEU A 2 55.49 -9.57 -64.40
C LEU A 2 54.85 -8.57 -63.43
N GLN A 3 53.55 -8.34 -63.58
CA GLN A 3 52.72 -7.56 -62.67
C GLN A 3 52.25 -8.49 -61.54
N SER A 4 52.51 -8.10 -60.29
CA SER A 4 51.91 -8.71 -59.10
C SER A 4 50.77 -7.82 -58.62
N THR A 5 49.53 -8.26 -58.86
CA THR A 5 48.32 -7.64 -58.32
C THR A 5 48.05 -8.19 -56.92
N ARG A 6 48.11 -7.33 -55.90
CA ARG A 6 47.60 -7.65 -54.55
C ARG A 6 46.10 -7.40 -54.53
N THR A 7 45.31 -8.44 -54.27
CA THR A 7 43.87 -8.34 -53.98
C THR A 7 43.68 -8.01 -52.50
N CYS A 8 42.89 -6.96 -52.24
CA CYS A 8 42.45 -6.58 -50.90
C CYS A 8 41.15 -7.33 -50.60
N GLY A 9 41.13 -8.20 -49.59
CA GLY A 9 39.91 -8.88 -49.14
C GLY A 9 39.02 -7.94 -48.32
N PRO A 10 37.68 -8.12 -48.32
CA PRO A 10 36.79 -7.26 -47.55
C PRO A 10 36.91 -7.57 -46.06
N LEU A 11 37.19 -6.54 -45.26
CA LEU A 11 37.05 -6.57 -43.81
C LEU A 11 35.55 -6.76 -43.47
N GLY A 12 35.20 -7.96 -43.03
CA GLY A 12 33.89 -8.26 -42.47
C GLY A 12 33.67 -7.44 -41.21
N LEU A 13 32.70 -6.53 -41.26
CA LEU A 13 32.23 -5.76 -40.10
C LEU A 13 31.48 -6.72 -39.16
N VAL A 14 32.17 -7.24 -38.15
CA VAL A 14 31.53 -7.97 -37.06
C VAL A 14 30.78 -6.95 -36.21
N LEU A 15 29.45 -6.88 -36.37
CA LEU A 15 28.59 -6.24 -35.39
C LEU A 15 28.67 -7.04 -34.09
N LEU A 16 29.56 -6.63 -33.19
CA LEU A 16 29.44 -6.95 -31.78
C LEU A 16 28.19 -6.24 -31.27
N THR A 17 27.05 -6.93 -31.29
CA THR A 17 25.90 -6.55 -30.47
C THR A 17 26.36 -6.66 -29.02
N CYS A 18 26.77 -5.53 -28.45
CA CYS A 18 26.99 -5.41 -27.01
C CYS A 18 25.62 -5.57 -26.36
N THR A 19 25.24 -6.82 -26.05
CA THR A 19 24.11 -7.09 -25.17
C THR A 19 24.53 -6.57 -23.80
N CYS A 20 24.16 -5.33 -23.49
CA CYS A 20 24.13 -4.88 -22.11
C CYS A 20 23.33 -5.92 -21.33
N LEU A 21 23.99 -6.69 -20.47
CA LEU A 21 23.32 -7.52 -19.50
C LEU A 21 22.45 -6.58 -18.67
N ALA A 22 21.14 -6.71 -18.82
CA ALA A 22 20.19 -5.97 -17.99
C ALA A 22 20.53 -6.27 -16.52
N ALA A 23 20.49 -5.25 -15.66
CA ALA A 23 20.75 -5.42 -14.24
C ALA A 23 19.86 -6.54 -13.67
N GLN A 24 20.44 -7.42 -12.85
CA GLN A 24 19.73 -8.52 -12.21
C GLN A 24 19.68 -8.29 -10.70
N HIS A 25 18.54 -8.61 -10.10
CA HIS A 25 18.25 -8.41 -8.69
C HIS A 25 17.58 -9.66 -8.12
N SER A 26 18.14 -10.22 -7.04
CA SER A 26 17.58 -11.42 -6.40
C SER A 26 16.82 -11.06 -5.14
N PHE A 27 15.61 -11.61 -5.00
CA PHE A 27 14.73 -11.41 -3.86
C PHE A 27 14.28 -12.75 -3.30
N VAL A 28 14.21 -12.84 -1.97
CA VAL A 28 13.57 -13.95 -1.27
C VAL A 28 12.09 -13.62 -1.08
N VAL A 29 11.24 -14.57 -1.42
CA VAL A 29 9.78 -14.47 -1.28
C VAL A 29 9.35 -15.54 -0.28
N ASN A 30 8.87 -15.10 0.88
CA ASN A 30 8.33 -16.00 1.90
C ASN A 30 6.84 -16.26 1.61
N PRO A 31 6.33 -17.50 1.72
CA PRO A 31 4.93 -17.81 1.42
C PRO A 31 3.92 -17.17 2.39
N GLN A 32 4.36 -16.73 3.57
CA GLN A 32 3.53 -16.04 4.56
C GLN A 32 3.53 -14.53 4.40
N GLN A 33 4.42 -13.96 3.59
CA GLN A 33 4.52 -12.51 3.47
C GLN A 33 3.25 -11.93 2.85
N GLU A 34 2.85 -10.77 3.35
CA GLU A 34 1.80 -9.96 2.74
C GLU A 34 2.32 -9.29 1.45
N GLU A 35 1.45 -8.57 0.75
CA GLU A 35 1.78 -7.83 -0.47
C GLU A 35 2.70 -6.63 -0.18
N ALA A 36 3.97 -6.88 0.13
CA ALA A 36 4.98 -5.88 0.42
C ALA A 36 5.78 -5.50 -0.84
N ALA A 37 6.04 -4.21 -1.01
CA ALA A 37 6.82 -3.70 -2.13
C ALA A 37 8.33 -3.90 -1.91
N TYR A 38 8.98 -4.49 -2.90
CA TYR A 38 10.44 -4.56 -2.97
C TYR A 38 11.02 -3.19 -3.39
N PRO A 39 12.27 -2.88 -3.05
CA PRO A 39 12.92 -1.63 -3.45
C PRO A 39 13.28 -1.59 -4.95
N LEU A 40 12.60 -2.36 -5.80
CA LEU A 40 12.82 -2.39 -7.25
C LEU A 40 11.76 -1.54 -7.95
N TRP A 41 12.17 -0.37 -8.44
CA TRP A 41 11.33 0.48 -9.28
C TRP A 41 11.36 -0.02 -10.72
N VAL A 42 10.19 0.03 -11.37
CA VAL A 42 9.99 -0.39 -12.75
C VAL A 42 9.29 0.74 -13.49
N ALA A 43 9.85 1.18 -14.62
CA ALA A 43 9.21 2.19 -15.46
C ALA A 43 8.06 1.59 -16.27
N LYS A 44 7.09 2.43 -16.67
CA LYS A 44 6.03 2.02 -17.59
C LYS A 44 6.65 1.62 -18.94
N GLY A 45 6.28 0.46 -19.46
CA GLY A 45 6.81 -0.13 -20.69
C GLY A 45 8.12 -0.89 -20.52
N GLU A 46 8.76 -0.82 -19.36
CA GLU A 46 9.99 -1.57 -19.09
C GLU A 46 9.68 -3.07 -19.02
N THR A 47 10.57 -3.89 -19.58
CA THR A 47 10.43 -5.35 -19.60
C THR A 47 11.23 -5.98 -18.47
N LEU A 48 10.56 -6.72 -17.61
CA LEU A 48 11.18 -7.57 -16.60
C LEU A 48 11.36 -9.00 -17.11
N SER A 49 12.39 -9.68 -16.64
CA SER A 49 12.56 -11.14 -16.79
C SER A 49 12.66 -11.84 -15.45
N PHE A 50 12.17 -13.07 -15.34
CA PHE A 50 12.15 -13.80 -14.07
C PHE A 50 12.83 -15.17 -14.17
N GLN A 51 13.71 -15.46 -13.21
CA GLN A 51 14.26 -16.78 -12.94
C GLN A 51 13.93 -17.16 -11.50
N ILE A 52 13.44 -18.38 -11.29
CA ILE A 52 12.83 -18.77 -10.02
C ILE A 52 13.44 -20.10 -9.56
N SER A 53 13.79 -20.14 -8.28
CA SER A 53 14.28 -21.35 -7.63
C SER A 53 13.75 -21.45 -6.20
N GLY A 54 13.95 -22.61 -5.58
CA GLY A 54 13.41 -22.89 -4.26
C GLY A 54 12.02 -23.51 -4.32
N GLN A 55 11.48 -23.78 -3.13
CA GLN A 55 10.18 -24.41 -2.95
C GLN A 55 9.57 -23.95 -1.62
N TRP A 56 8.25 -23.95 -1.54
CA TRP A 56 7.51 -23.68 -0.31
C TRP A 56 6.35 -24.65 -0.12
N ARG A 57 5.78 -24.65 1.09
CA ARG A 57 4.58 -25.40 1.46
C ARG A 57 3.50 -24.40 1.86
N MET A 58 2.24 -24.70 1.54
CA MET A 58 1.09 -23.93 2.05
C MET A 58 0.48 -24.54 3.32
N TRP A 59 0.84 -25.78 3.64
CA TRP A 59 0.47 -26.47 4.87
C TRP A 59 1.60 -27.43 5.29
N GLU A 60 1.81 -27.62 6.60
CA GLU A 60 2.95 -28.39 7.13
C GLU A 60 3.03 -29.82 6.56
N GLN A 61 1.87 -30.48 6.46
CA GLN A 61 1.77 -31.87 5.99
C GLN A 61 1.84 -32.00 4.45
N TRP A 62 1.79 -30.89 3.71
CA TRP A 62 1.75 -30.92 2.25
C TRP A 62 3.16 -30.94 1.66
N GLN A 63 3.31 -31.59 0.51
CA GLN A 63 4.58 -31.62 -0.22
C GLN A 63 5.00 -30.21 -0.66
N PRO A 64 6.31 -29.90 -0.65
CA PRO A 64 6.79 -28.62 -1.14
C PRO A 64 6.54 -28.50 -2.65
N VAL A 65 6.20 -27.29 -3.08
CA VAL A 65 5.90 -26.95 -4.47
C VAL A 65 6.74 -25.77 -4.91
N ASP A 66 6.98 -25.67 -6.21
CA ASP A 66 7.62 -24.52 -6.82
C ASP A 66 6.62 -23.37 -7.06
N TYR A 67 7.03 -22.37 -7.84
CA TYR A 67 6.24 -21.19 -8.19
C TYR A 67 4.86 -21.49 -8.81
N ARG A 68 4.62 -22.71 -9.31
CA ARG A 68 3.32 -23.10 -9.86
C ARG A 68 2.26 -23.30 -8.78
N GLY A 69 2.68 -23.55 -7.53
CA GLY A 69 1.78 -23.86 -6.42
C GLY A 69 1.28 -25.32 -6.45
N HIS A 70 0.28 -25.61 -5.63
CA HIS A 70 -0.28 -26.97 -5.51
C HIS A 70 -1.25 -27.29 -6.65
N THR A 71 -0.70 -27.70 -7.80
CA THR A 71 -1.44 -27.98 -9.05
C THR A 71 -2.36 -29.20 -9.01
N ASN A 72 -2.28 -30.02 -7.95
CA ASN A 72 -3.19 -31.15 -7.71
C ASN A 72 -4.57 -30.72 -7.19
N PHE A 73 -4.74 -29.46 -6.83
CA PHE A 73 -6.02 -28.88 -6.43
C PHE A 73 -6.57 -27.96 -7.53
N GLU A 74 -7.82 -27.54 -7.39
CA GLU A 74 -8.39 -26.51 -8.26
C GLU A 74 -7.73 -25.15 -8.03
N LYS A 75 -7.79 -24.29 -9.05
CA LYS A 75 -7.35 -22.90 -8.94
C LYS A 75 -8.28 -22.17 -7.97
N ILE A 76 -7.70 -21.42 -7.04
CA ILE A 76 -8.47 -20.71 -6.01
C ILE A 76 -8.97 -19.34 -6.48
N ASN A 77 -8.42 -18.84 -7.59
CA ASN A 77 -8.83 -17.60 -8.27
C ASN A 77 -8.18 -17.53 -9.66
N GLN A 78 -8.41 -16.41 -10.35
CA GLN A 78 -7.82 -16.10 -11.67
C GLN A 78 -6.27 -16.00 -11.68
N HIS A 79 -5.62 -15.92 -10.51
CA HIS A 79 -4.16 -15.81 -10.38
C HIS A 79 -3.46 -17.16 -10.24
N GLY A 80 -4.22 -18.25 -10.12
CA GLY A 80 -3.69 -19.62 -10.18
C GLY A 80 -4.08 -20.50 -9.00
N TYR A 81 -3.21 -21.46 -8.71
CA TYR A 81 -3.36 -22.43 -7.63
C TYR A 81 -2.97 -21.80 -6.29
N LEU A 82 -3.37 -22.46 -5.21
CA LEU A 82 -2.87 -22.14 -3.87
C LEU A 82 -1.34 -22.28 -3.87
N GLY A 83 -0.64 -21.20 -3.51
CA GLY A 83 0.82 -21.13 -3.52
C GLY A 83 1.46 -20.80 -4.87
N THR A 84 0.70 -20.43 -5.90
CA THR A 84 1.29 -19.86 -7.12
C THR A 84 2.03 -18.55 -6.79
N LEU A 85 3.23 -18.34 -7.33
CA LEU A 85 3.94 -17.06 -7.20
C LEU A 85 3.23 -16.00 -8.07
N VAL A 86 2.79 -14.93 -7.42
CA VAL A 86 2.08 -13.81 -8.06
C VAL A 86 2.92 -12.56 -7.93
N GLY A 87 2.93 -11.78 -9.00
CA GLY A 87 3.57 -10.48 -9.07
C GLY A 87 2.56 -9.39 -9.33
N ARG A 88 2.88 -8.17 -8.90
CA ARG A 88 2.28 -6.94 -9.45
C ARG A 88 3.27 -5.81 -9.43
N ILE A 89 3.01 -4.82 -10.28
CA ILE A 89 3.59 -3.50 -10.15
C ILE A 89 2.59 -2.63 -9.41
N GLU A 90 3.04 -1.76 -8.51
CA GLU A 90 2.16 -0.77 -7.90
C GLU A 90 1.38 0.03 -8.96
N GLY A 91 0.06 0.06 -8.83
CA GLY A 91 -0.85 0.65 -9.81
C GLY A 91 -1.12 -0.19 -11.06
N ALA A 92 -0.78 -1.48 -11.04
CA ALA A 92 -1.11 -2.46 -12.07
C ALA A 92 -1.87 -3.66 -11.50
N ASP A 93 -2.46 -4.45 -12.40
CA ASP A 93 -3.09 -5.71 -12.08
C ASP A 93 -2.03 -6.80 -11.77
N TYR A 94 -2.48 -7.83 -11.07
CA TYR A 94 -1.69 -9.01 -10.78
C TYR A 94 -1.35 -9.80 -12.05
N PHE A 95 -0.20 -10.46 -12.04
CA PHE A 95 0.22 -11.43 -13.05
C PHE A 95 0.85 -12.65 -12.39
N ALA A 96 0.66 -13.83 -12.99
CA ALA A 96 1.36 -15.03 -12.56
C ALA A 96 2.84 -14.91 -12.96
N VAL A 97 3.74 -15.17 -12.01
CA VAL A 97 5.19 -15.14 -12.26
C VAL A 97 5.63 -16.57 -12.57
N VAL A 98 6.14 -16.77 -13.77
CA VAL A 98 6.57 -18.08 -14.25
C VAL A 98 8.02 -18.02 -14.74
N GLU A 99 8.69 -19.16 -14.76
CA GLU A 99 10.07 -19.27 -15.22
C GLU A 99 10.21 -18.75 -16.66
N GLY A 100 11.19 -17.86 -16.88
CA GLY A 100 11.46 -17.28 -18.19
C GLY A 100 10.44 -16.25 -18.69
N LEU A 101 9.46 -15.84 -17.86
CA LEU A 101 8.50 -14.80 -18.20
C LEU A 101 9.22 -13.51 -18.59
N ARG A 102 8.79 -12.89 -19.71
CA ARG A 102 9.11 -11.50 -20.06
C ARG A 102 7.85 -10.65 -19.88
N TYR A 103 7.88 -9.74 -18.92
CA TYR A 103 6.72 -8.92 -18.54
C TYR A 103 6.97 -7.45 -18.84
N ALA A 104 6.24 -6.87 -19.79
CA ALA A 104 6.25 -5.44 -20.04
C ALA A 104 5.32 -4.74 -19.05
N SER A 105 5.85 -3.86 -18.19
CA SER A 105 5.07 -3.23 -17.14
C SER A 105 4.04 -2.24 -17.70
N PRO A 106 2.75 -2.35 -17.37
CA PRO A 106 1.73 -1.41 -17.84
C PRO A 106 1.73 -0.08 -17.05
N ALA A 107 2.43 -0.03 -15.91
CA ALA A 107 2.50 1.13 -15.03
C ALA A 107 3.92 1.35 -14.49
N ALA A 108 4.15 2.54 -13.92
CA ALA A 108 5.38 2.82 -13.19
C ALA A 108 5.16 2.60 -11.70
N GLY A 109 6.04 1.83 -11.06
CA GLY A 109 5.89 1.48 -9.65
C GLY A 109 6.89 0.45 -9.16
N ARG A 110 6.81 0.15 -7.86
CA ARG A 110 7.62 -0.92 -7.27
C ARG A 110 7.05 -2.29 -7.59
N LEU A 111 7.95 -3.27 -7.73
CA LEU A 111 7.61 -4.67 -7.84
C LEU A 111 7.15 -5.23 -6.48
N ILE A 112 6.09 -6.03 -6.51
CA ILE A 112 5.57 -6.79 -5.38
C ILE A 112 5.47 -8.25 -5.82
N LEU A 113 5.96 -9.16 -4.98
CA LEU A 113 5.91 -10.61 -5.20
C LEU A 113 5.35 -11.27 -3.95
N PHE A 114 4.48 -12.26 -4.09
CA PHE A 114 3.86 -12.95 -2.95
C PHE A 114 3.26 -14.30 -3.39
N ALA A 115 2.94 -15.15 -2.42
CA ALA A 115 2.22 -16.40 -2.68
C ALA A 115 0.71 -16.16 -2.82
N ASN A 116 0.10 -16.77 -3.82
CA ASN A 116 -1.36 -16.78 -3.99
C ASN A 116 -2.03 -17.57 -2.87
N ARG A 117 -2.54 -16.87 -1.87
CA ARG A 117 -3.25 -17.47 -0.72
C ARG A 117 -4.77 -17.25 -0.77
N GLY A 118 -5.28 -16.43 -1.69
CA GLY A 118 -6.71 -16.08 -1.73
C GLY A 118 -7.20 -15.56 -0.37
N ASN A 119 -8.23 -16.21 0.19
CA ASN A 119 -8.79 -15.88 1.50
C ASN A 119 -8.18 -16.69 2.66
N TYR A 120 -7.21 -17.56 2.40
CA TYR A 120 -6.57 -18.38 3.43
C TYR A 120 -5.46 -17.59 4.14
N ARG A 121 -5.72 -17.14 5.37
CA ARG A 121 -4.77 -16.31 6.14
C ARG A 121 -3.95 -17.09 7.16
N ASP A 122 -4.54 -18.11 7.78
CA ASP A 122 -3.91 -18.90 8.86
C ASP A 122 -3.21 -20.17 8.35
N LEU A 123 -2.52 -20.05 7.21
CA LEU A 123 -1.77 -21.15 6.62
C LEU A 123 -0.47 -21.39 7.40
N MET A 124 -0.21 -22.65 7.77
CA MET A 124 1.10 -23.08 8.31
C MET A 124 2.14 -23.21 7.19
N ALA A 125 2.34 -22.14 6.43
CA ALA A 125 3.19 -22.12 5.25
C ALA A 125 4.68 -22.02 5.62
N SER A 126 5.57 -22.66 4.86
CA SER A 126 7.02 -22.67 5.15
C SER A 126 7.87 -22.82 3.89
N GLY A 127 9.17 -22.58 4.00
CA GLY A 127 10.07 -22.50 2.84
C GLY A 127 10.09 -21.12 2.20
N GLU A 128 10.67 -21.02 1.01
CA GLU A 128 10.85 -19.75 0.31
C GLU A 128 11.15 -19.98 -1.18
N LEU A 129 10.85 -18.97 -1.98
CA LEU A 129 11.34 -18.89 -3.36
C LEU A 129 12.41 -17.80 -3.45
N THR A 130 13.47 -18.07 -4.20
CA THR A 130 14.40 -17.05 -4.67
C THR A 130 14.02 -16.67 -6.10
N VAL A 131 13.72 -15.38 -6.30
CA VAL A 131 13.32 -14.82 -7.59
C VAL A 131 14.38 -13.83 -8.04
N THR A 132 15.09 -14.16 -9.11
CA THR A 132 16.01 -13.26 -9.80
C THR A 132 15.26 -12.53 -10.90
N VAL A 133 15.23 -11.20 -10.79
CA VAL A 133 14.54 -10.30 -11.70
C VAL A 133 15.57 -9.55 -12.54
N GLY A 134 15.46 -9.65 -13.86
CA GLY A 134 16.20 -8.81 -14.79
C GLY A 134 15.41 -7.56 -15.15
N GLY A 135 16.06 -6.40 -15.19
CA GLY A 135 15.42 -5.09 -15.40
C GLY A 135 15.00 -4.41 -14.09
N GLY A 136 14.44 -3.21 -14.21
CA GLY A 136 14.15 -2.34 -13.08
C GLY A 136 15.40 -1.71 -12.48
N ARG A 137 15.20 -0.91 -11.44
CA ARG A 137 16.28 -0.22 -10.72
C ARG A 137 16.00 -0.20 -9.23
N LEU A 138 17.03 -0.50 -8.43
CA LEU A 138 16.92 -0.34 -6.98
C LEU A 138 16.81 1.14 -6.60
N VAL A 139 15.84 1.45 -5.74
CA VAL A 139 15.57 2.80 -5.25
C VAL A 139 15.35 2.79 -3.74
N SER A 140 15.66 3.91 -3.09
CA SER A 140 15.23 4.13 -1.70
C SER A 140 13.72 4.33 -1.61
N ALA A 141 13.13 4.18 -0.41
CA ALA A 141 11.71 4.45 -0.20
C ALA A 141 11.33 5.90 -0.57
N ALA A 142 12.14 6.88 -0.16
CA ALA A 142 11.91 8.29 -0.49
C ALA A 142 11.99 8.56 -1.99
N GLU A 143 12.92 7.92 -2.69
CA GLU A 143 13.02 8.04 -4.15
C GLU A 143 11.84 7.38 -4.86
N ALA A 144 11.38 6.21 -4.41
CA ALA A 144 10.19 5.56 -4.96
C ALA A 144 8.94 6.46 -4.84
N GLU A 145 8.77 7.13 -3.70
CA GLU A 145 7.68 8.07 -3.48
C GLU A 145 7.77 9.28 -4.43
N LYS A 146 8.98 9.83 -4.61
CA LYS A 146 9.23 10.91 -5.58
C LYS A 146 8.90 10.47 -7.02
N LEU A 147 9.35 9.29 -7.43
CA LEU A 147 9.09 8.73 -8.76
C LEU A 147 7.60 8.43 -8.97
N ALA A 148 6.88 8.08 -7.90
CA ALA A 148 5.44 7.91 -7.91
C ALA A 148 4.66 9.23 -8.01
N GLY A 149 5.35 10.38 -7.94
CA GLY A 149 4.75 11.71 -8.03
C GLY A 149 4.39 12.34 -6.69
N TRP A 150 4.88 11.79 -5.57
CA TRP A 150 4.65 12.34 -4.24
C TRP A 150 5.77 13.29 -3.81
N ASP A 151 5.39 14.48 -3.35
CA ASP A 151 6.29 15.44 -2.71
C ASP A 151 6.13 15.34 -1.18
N LEU A 152 6.86 14.41 -0.57
CA LEU A 152 6.75 14.14 0.87
C LEU A 152 7.08 15.36 1.74
N THR A 153 7.89 16.30 1.24
CA THR A 153 8.22 17.54 1.96
C THR A 153 6.99 18.41 2.22
N LYS A 154 5.91 18.23 1.45
CA LYS A 154 4.63 18.92 1.61
C LYS A 154 3.55 18.07 2.26
N LEU A 155 3.69 16.74 2.20
CA LEU A 155 2.64 15.79 2.58
C LEU A 155 2.86 15.15 3.94
N ASP A 156 4.11 14.94 4.34
CA ASP A 156 4.46 14.34 5.62
C ASP A 156 4.49 15.41 6.72
N THR A 157 3.36 16.07 6.92
CA THR A 157 3.18 17.16 7.87
C THR A 157 3.34 16.72 9.33
N ALA A 158 3.35 15.41 9.59
CA ALA A 158 3.49 14.81 10.91
C ALA A 158 4.87 14.17 11.15
N ALA A 159 5.79 14.19 10.17
CA ALA A 159 7.07 13.48 10.25
C ALA A 159 7.85 13.71 11.56
N GLU A 160 7.82 14.94 12.07
CA GLU A 160 8.65 15.39 13.19
C GLU A 160 7.86 15.68 14.47
N VAL A 161 6.56 15.39 14.51
CA VAL A 161 5.78 15.67 15.73
C VAL A 161 6.04 14.61 16.82
N PRO A 162 6.44 15.02 18.04
CA PRO A 162 6.86 14.06 19.08
C PRO A 162 5.69 13.38 19.81
N TYR A 163 4.46 13.86 19.59
CA TYR A 163 3.26 13.41 20.30
C TYR A 163 2.44 12.35 19.53
N MET A 164 2.93 11.88 18.38
CA MET A 164 2.36 10.77 17.62
C MET A 164 3.43 9.69 17.42
N SER A 165 3.03 8.43 17.51
CA SER A 165 3.89 7.30 17.12
C SER A 165 4.14 7.30 15.61
N ARG A 166 5.16 6.57 15.15
CA ARG A 166 5.47 6.49 13.70
C ARG A 166 4.28 6.01 12.87
N GLY A 167 3.53 5.01 13.35
CA GLY A 167 2.33 4.53 12.66
C GLY A 167 1.22 5.59 12.59
N GLU A 168 1.02 6.37 13.66
CA GLU A 168 0.04 7.47 13.67
C GLU A 168 0.46 8.61 12.71
N GLN A 169 1.76 8.93 12.62
CA GLN A 169 2.28 9.88 11.64
C GLN A 169 2.06 9.39 10.20
N GLU A 170 2.29 8.10 9.93
CA GLU A 170 2.08 7.51 8.61
C GLU A 170 0.60 7.47 8.20
N VAL A 171 -0.32 7.32 9.16
CA VAL A 171 -1.77 7.51 8.90
C VAL A 171 -2.02 8.93 8.37
N VAL A 172 -1.45 9.96 9.01
CA VAL A 172 -1.58 11.35 8.56
C VAL A 172 -0.99 11.53 7.14
N LEU A 173 0.16 10.91 6.85
CA LEU A 173 0.75 10.93 5.52
C LEU A 173 -0.20 10.32 4.47
N TYR A 174 -0.80 9.15 4.73
CA TYR A 174 -1.74 8.54 3.78
C TYR A 174 -3.03 9.33 3.62
N LEU A 175 -3.57 9.91 4.70
CA LEU A 175 -4.68 10.87 4.62
C LEU A 175 -4.31 12.04 3.71
N ASN A 176 -3.09 12.59 3.83
CA ASN A 176 -2.62 13.70 3.02
C ASN A 176 -2.40 13.31 1.56
N LYS A 177 -1.87 12.12 1.27
CA LYS A 177 -1.81 11.59 -0.10
C LYS A 177 -3.21 11.47 -0.72
N ALA A 178 -4.16 10.87 0.00
CA ALA A 178 -5.55 10.71 -0.44
C ALA A 178 -6.25 12.07 -0.68
N ARG A 179 -5.98 13.06 0.16
CA ARG A 179 -6.58 14.40 0.07
C ARG A 179 -5.99 15.24 -1.05
N THR A 180 -4.66 15.27 -1.18
CA THR A 180 -3.98 16.22 -2.07
C THR A 180 -3.94 15.76 -3.53
N ASN A 181 -3.89 14.44 -3.77
CA ASN A 181 -4.03 13.87 -5.10
C ASN A 181 -4.87 12.58 -5.06
N PRO A 182 -6.21 12.72 -4.95
CA PRO A 182 -7.12 11.58 -4.82
C PRO A 182 -7.03 10.59 -5.97
N ALA A 183 -6.87 11.08 -7.21
CA ALA A 183 -6.77 10.24 -8.40
C ALA A 183 -5.48 9.41 -8.41
N LEU A 184 -4.33 10.02 -8.06
CA LEU A 184 -3.07 9.28 -7.92
C LEU A 184 -3.17 8.26 -6.78
N PHE A 185 -3.74 8.65 -5.64
CA PHE A 185 -3.96 7.73 -4.52
C PHE A 185 -4.80 6.51 -4.95
N ALA A 186 -5.90 6.74 -5.69
CA ALA A 186 -6.74 5.67 -6.21
C ALA A 186 -5.96 4.73 -7.14
N GLN A 187 -5.21 5.29 -8.08
CA GLN A 187 -4.39 4.51 -9.02
C GLN A 187 -3.34 3.68 -8.29
N ARG A 188 -2.70 4.20 -7.24
CA ARG A 188 -1.62 3.48 -6.54
C ARG A 188 -2.13 2.43 -5.55
N TYR A 189 -3.18 2.76 -4.79
CA TYR A 189 -3.56 2.00 -3.60
C TYR A 189 -4.92 1.30 -3.71
N LEU A 190 -5.84 1.80 -4.53
CA LEU A 190 -7.17 1.19 -4.72
C LEU A 190 -7.27 0.35 -6.00
N PHE A 191 -6.45 0.62 -7.02
CA PHE A 191 -6.57 -0.02 -8.33
C PHE A 191 -6.65 -1.55 -8.25
N HIS A 192 -5.68 -2.20 -7.60
CA HIS A 192 -5.65 -3.67 -7.48
C HIS A 192 -6.81 -4.26 -6.63
N ARG A 193 -7.51 -3.42 -5.85
CA ARG A 193 -8.63 -3.80 -4.98
C ARG A 193 -9.98 -3.62 -5.65
N ARG A 194 -10.07 -2.78 -6.69
CA ARG A 194 -11.32 -2.38 -7.33
C ARG A 194 -12.25 -3.55 -7.71
N SER A 195 -11.69 -4.72 -8.01
CA SER A 195 -12.47 -5.91 -8.38
C SER A 195 -12.87 -6.82 -7.20
N ARG A 196 -12.53 -6.52 -5.93
CA ARG A 196 -12.86 -7.43 -4.81
C ARG A 196 -14.27 -7.19 -4.26
N SER A 197 -14.83 -5.98 -4.40
CA SER A 197 -16.19 -5.66 -3.99
C SER A 197 -16.76 -4.44 -4.73
N ALA A 198 -18.09 -4.29 -4.71
CA ALA A 198 -18.76 -3.12 -5.27
C ALA A 198 -18.37 -1.81 -4.56
N ASP A 199 -18.15 -1.87 -3.23
CA ASP A 199 -17.73 -0.71 -2.43
C ASP A 199 -16.31 -0.24 -2.81
N GLU A 200 -15.39 -1.17 -3.10
CA GLU A 200 -14.03 -0.82 -3.54
C GLU A 200 -13.98 -0.26 -4.96
N GLU A 201 -14.77 -0.82 -5.90
CA GLU A 201 -14.92 -0.25 -7.24
C GLU A 201 -15.51 1.17 -7.15
N GLU A 202 -16.57 1.35 -6.37
CA GLU A 202 -17.21 2.65 -6.16
C GLU A 202 -16.22 3.68 -5.60
N CYS A 203 -15.48 3.31 -4.55
CA CYS A 203 -14.46 4.17 -3.98
C CYS A 203 -13.35 4.52 -4.97
N TYR A 204 -12.88 3.55 -5.76
CA TYR A 204 -11.89 3.80 -6.82
C TYR A 204 -12.41 4.85 -7.82
N GLN A 205 -13.64 4.69 -8.31
CA GLN A 205 -14.26 5.62 -9.27
C GLN A 205 -14.55 7.01 -8.69
N VAL A 206 -14.92 7.10 -7.40
CA VAL A 206 -15.10 8.39 -6.72
C VAL A 206 -13.77 9.10 -6.56
N MET A 207 -12.74 8.41 -6.08
CA MET A 207 -11.42 9.00 -5.84
C MET A 207 -10.76 9.49 -7.13
N LEU A 208 -10.99 8.85 -8.29
CA LEU A 208 -10.54 9.35 -9.59
C LEU A 208 -11.13 10.72 -9.96
N ARG A 209 -12.33 11.05 -9.48
CA ARG A 209 -13.07 12.28 -9.80
C ARG A 209 -13.04 13.31 -8.66
N GLN A 210 -12.56 12.92 -7.50
CA GLN A 210 -12.51 13.76 -6.31
C GLN A 210 -11.52 14.92 -6.52
N LYS A 211 -12.00 16.14 -6.25
CA LYS A 211 -11.16 17.34 -6.26
C LYS A 211 -10.15 17.30 -5.12
N SER A 212 -8.94 17.79 -5.39
CA SER A 212 -7.88 17.91 -4.38
C SER A 212 -8.31 18.78 -3.21
N ARG A 213 -7.82 18.42 -2.02
CA ARG A 213 -7.97 19.13 -0.75
C ARG A 213 -6.59 19.50 -0.21
N SER A 214 -6.55 20.48 0.69
CA SER A 214 -5.33 20.79 1.41
C SER A 214 -4.92 19.61 2.30
N ALA A 215 -3.60 19.41 2.44
CA ALA A 215 -3.07 18.55 3.48
C ALA A 215 -3.62 18.96 4.85
N LEU A 216 -3.83 17.98 5.71
CA LEU A 216 -4.13 18.14 7.12
C LEU A 216 -2.84 18.42 7.87
N LEU A 217 -2.93 19.26 8.89
CA LEU A 217 -1.85 19.53 9.83
C LEU A 217 -2.10 18.72 11.12
N PRO A 218 -1.06 18.13 11.74
CA PRO A 218 -1.24 17.47 13.02
C PRO A 218 -1.54 18.49 14.13
N ASP A 219 -2.45 18.17 15.04
CA ASP A 219 -2.77 18.97 16.24
C ASP A 219 -2.59 18.11 17.49
N ALA A 220 -1.78 18.61 18.44
CA ALA A 220 -1.41 17.88 19.64
C ALA A 220 -2.58 17.60 20.58
N ALA A 221 -3.56 18.51 20.67
CA ALA A 221 -4.72 18.32 21.53
C ALA A 221 -5.72 17.33 20.91
N LEU A 222 -5.94 17.40 19.60
CA LEU A 222 -6.71 16.38 18.88
C LEU A 222 -6.06 15.00 19.01
N ALA A 223 -4.73 14.92 18.91
CA ALA A 223 -3.99 13.66 19.04
C ALA A 223 -4.16 13.07 20.44
N ARG A 224 -3.97 13.87 21.49
CA ARG A 224 -4.23 13.42 22.88
C ARG A 224 -5.65 12.92 23.08
N ALA A 225 -6.65 13.64 22.56
CA ALA A 225 -8.05 13.23 22.66
C ALA A 225 -8.32 11.91 21.91
N ALA A 226 -7.73 11.74 20.72
CA ALA A 226 -7.87 10.53 19.91
C ALA A 226 -7.21 9.33 20.58
N GLN A 227 -5.98 9.51 21.09
CA GLN A 227 -5.22 8.48 21.80
C GLN A 227 -5.94 8.03 23.08
N ALA A 228 -6.48 8.97 23.87
CA ALA A 228 -7.25 8.65 25.06
C ALA A 228 -8.54 7.88 24.73
N HIS A 229 -9.27 8.28 23.68
CA HIS A 229 -10.47 7.57 23.23
C HIS A 229 -10.15 6.17 22.70
N ALA A 230 -9.07 6.04 21.90
CA ALA A 230 -8.61 4.75 21.41
C ALA A 230 -8.23 3.81 22.56
N GLU A 231 -7.56 4.32 23.59
CA GLU A 231 -7.20 3.54 24.78
C GLU A 231 -8.42 3.12 25.61
N ASP A 232 -9.39 4.01 25.79
CA ASP A 232 -10.65 3.73 26.48
C ASP A 232 -11.46 2.63 25.77
N MET A 233 -11.75 2.83 24.48
CA MET A 233 -12.44 1.84 23.63
C MET A 233 -11.66 0.52 23.57
N GLY A 234 -10.33 0.61 23.46
CA GLY A 234 -9.45 -0.55 23.40
C GLY A 234 -9.50 -1.43 24.65
N LYS A 235 -9.52 -0.82 25.85
CA LYS A 235 -9.60 -1.52 27.13
C LYS A 235 -10.99 -2.02 27.46
N SER A 236 -12.03 -1.22 27.16
CA SER A 236 -13.42 -1.56 27.47
C SER A 236 -14.04 -2.55 26.47
N GLY A 237 -13.45 -2.70 25.28
CA GLY A 237 -14.09 -3.41 24.17
C GLY A 237 -15.16 -2.57 23.44
N GLY A 238 -15.36 -1.32 23.85
CA GLY A 238 -16.36 -0.44 23.28
C GLY A 238 -16.04 0.02 21.85
N VAL A 239 -17.08 0.39 21.10
CA VAL A 239 -16.97 0.93 19.74
C VAL A 239 -17.77 2.23 19.58
N GLY A 240 -17.43 3.02 18.56
CA GLY A 240 -18.12 4.26 18.22
C GLY A 240 -17.50 5.53 18.84
N HIS A 241 -18.35 6.54 19.00
CA HIS A 241 -17.94 7.93 19.23
C HIS A 241 -18.09 8.43 20.67
N VAL A 242 -18.71 7.64 21.54
CA VAL A 242 -19.00 7.99 22.94
C VAL A 242 -18.06 7.19 23.84
N GLY A 243 -17.37 7.87 24.75
CA GLY A 243 -16.47 7.22 25.72
C GLY A 243 -17.23 6.36 26.72
N SER A 244 -16.52 5.46 27.42
CA SER A 244 -17.10 4.62 28.48
C SER A 244 -17.66 5.45 29.65
N ASP A 245 -17.17 6.67 29.83
CA ASP A 245 -17.67 7.67 30.78
C ASP A 245 -18.84 8.53 30.24
N GLY A 246 -19.33 8.22 29.04
CA GLY A 246 -20.37 8.99 28.35
C GLY A 246 -19.87 10.24 27.61
N ALA A 247 -18.57 10.55 27.65
CA ALA A 247 -18.05 11.76 27.01
C ALA A 247 -18.15 11.70 25.49
N THR A 248 -18.62 12.79 24.90
CA THR A 248 -18.66 13.04 23.46
C THR A 248 -17.29 13.49 22.93
N LEU A 249 -17.09 13.42 21.61
CA LEU A 249 -15.92 13.99 20.93
C LEU A 249 -15.60 15.41 21.40
N ARG A 250 -16.61 16.28 21.42
CA ARG A 250 -16.44 17.69 21.81
C ARG A 250 -15.93 17.85 23.23
N GLU A 251 -16.40 17.02 24.16
CA GLU A 251 -15.94 17.04 25.55
C GLU A 251 -14.52 16.51 25.66
N ARG A 252 -14.18 15.41 24.97
CA ARG A 252 -12.81 14.87 24.94
C ARG A 252 -11.81 15.88 24.38
N VAL A 253 -12.14 16.53 23.26
CA VAL A 253 -11.31 17.59 22.65
C VAL A 253 -11.15 18.80 23.59
N ARG A 254 -12.22 19.21 24.27
CA ARG A 254 -12.16 20.29 25.27
C ARG A 254 -11.25 19.93 26.44
N ARG A 255 -11.39 18.72 27.00
CA ARG A 255 -10.54 18.20 28.09
C ARG A 255 -9.06 18.14 27.68
N ALA A 256 -8.79 17.84 26.41
CA ALA A 256 -7.43 17.84 25.86
C ALA A 256 -6.86 19.25 25.60
N GLY A 257 -7.63 20.31 25.82
CA GLY A 257 -7.19 21.70 25.71
C GLY A 257 -7.31 22.32 24.31
N ALA A 258 -8.10 21.72 23.41
CA ALA A 258 -8.35 22.28 22.08
C ALA A 258 -9.62 23.13 22.06
N GLU A 259 -9.61 24.20 21.25
CA GLU A 259 -10.82 24.96 20.94
C GLU A 259 -11.87 24.05 20.30
N THR A 260 -13.11 24.21 20.77
CA THR A 260 -14.26 23.47 20.25
C THR A 260 -15.21 24.34 19.44
N ASN A 261 -15.01 25.66 19.37
CA ASN A 261 -15.82 26.56 18.54
C ASN A 261 -15.43 26.46 17.05
N THR A 262 -15.48 25.25 16.53
CA THR A 262 -15.11 24.89 15.16
C THR A 262 -15.88 23.64 14.77
N ILE A 263 -15.82 23.28 13.48
CA ILE A 263 -16.31 21.98 13.03
C ILE A 263 -15.35 20.92 13.54
N LEU A 264 -15.91 19.94 14.25
CA LEU A 264 -15.23 18.73 14.71
C LEU A 264 -15.85 17.52 14.02
N ALA A 265 -15.03 16.55 13.66
CA ALA A 265 -15.46 15.27 13.14
C ALA A 265 -14.55 14.16 13.68
N GLU A 266 -15.04 12.94 13.74
CA GLU A 266 -14.29 11.78 14.22
C GLU A 266 -14.54 10.59 13.31
N ASN A 267 -13.48 9.88 12.94
CA ASN A 267 -13.56 8.56 12.35
C ASN A 267 -12.99 7.52 13.32
N CYS A 268 -13.63 6.36 13.40
CA CYS A 268 -13.17 5.22 14.18
C CYS A 268 -13.00 4.01 13.26
N SER A 269 -11.80 3.44 13.23
CA SER A 269 -11.43 2.24 12.46
C SER A 269 -11.11 1.10 13.43
N TYR A 270 -11.40 -0.13 13.01
CA TYR A 270 -11.22 -1.35 13.80
C TYR A 270 -10.59 -2.46 12.95
N GLY A 271 -9.75 -3.29 13.56
CA GLY A 271 -9.16 -4.49 12.93
C GLY A 271 -7.73 -4.33 12.41
N PHE A 272 -7.32 -3.11 12.06
CA PHE A 272 -6.03 -2.86 11.41
C PHE A 272 -5.10 -2.00 12.27
N ALA A 273 -3.80 -2.35 12.24
CA ALA A 273 -2.71 -1.51 12.74
C ALA A 273 -1.88 -0.89 11.60
N ASP A 274 -2.00 -1.44 10.38
CA ASP A 274 -1.30 -0.92 9.21
C ASP A 274 -1.87 0.45 8.80
N PRO A 275 -1.04 1.51 8.69
CA PRO A 275 -1.50 2.86 8.39
C PRO A 275 -2.27 2.99 7.07
N LEU A 276 -1.84 2.26 6.03
CA LEU A 276 -2.51 2.31 4.73
C LEU A 276 -3.86 1.60 4.79
N GLU A 277 -3.93 0.42 5.40
CA GLU A 277 -5.20 -0.32 5.54
C GLU A 277 -6.22 0.43 6.38
N ILE A 278 -5.81 1.15 7.44
CA ILE A 278 -6.70 2.04 8.21
C ILE A 278 -7.34 3.09 7.29
N VAL A 279 -6.51 3.79 6.49
CA VAL A 279 -7.02 4.85 5.58
C VAL A 279 -7.88 4.26 4.47
N LEU A 280 -7.48 3.12 3.89
CA LEU A 280 -8.27 2.44 2.86
C LEU A 280 -9.61 1.95 3.41
N GLN A 281 -9.66 1.39 4.62
CA GLN A 281 -10.91 0.96 5.26
C GLN A 281 -11.88 2.14 5.40
N LEU A 282 -11.41 3.29 5.89
CA LEU A 282 -12.24 4.48 6.09
C LEU A 282 -12.63 5.19 4.78
N LEU A 283 -11.83 5.07 3.71
CA LEU A 283 -12.17 5.61 2.40
C LEU A 283 -13.17 4.72 1.66
N VAL A 284 -12.96 3.40 1.66
CA VAL A 284 -13.89 2.45 1.04
C VAL A 284 -15.22 2.46 1.80
N ASP A 285 -15.13 2.51 3.14
CA ASP A 285 -16.26 2.62 4.05
C ASP A 285 -17.33 1.56 3.78
N ALA A 286 -16.86 0.32 3.61
CA ALA A 286 -17.68 -0.81 3.19
C ALA A 286 -18.81 -1.08 4.20
N GLY A 287 -20.02 -1.30 3.69
CA GLY A 287 -21.21 -1.50 4.53
C GLY A 287 -21.76 -0.24 5.22
N VAL A 288 -21.20 0.95 5.00
CA VAL A 288 -21.74 2.24 5.50
C VAL A 288 -22.39 3.01 4.34
N PRO A 289 -23.74 3.02 4.20
CA PRO A 289 -24.41 3.61 3.04
C PRO A 289 -24.10 5.09 2.83
N ALA A 290 -23.90 5.85 3.91
CA ALA A 290 -23.62 7.27 3.85
C ALA A 290 -22.14 7.59 3.53
N ARG A 291 -21.23 6.61 3.58
CA ARG A 291 -19.79 6.80 3.38
C ARG A 291 -19.21 7.93 4.26
N GLY A 292 -19.75 8.10 5.46
CA GLY A 292 -19.48 9.25 6.33
C GLY A 292 -18.00 9.38 6.72
N HIS A 293 -17.27 8.25 6.80
CA HIS A 293 -15.84 8.28 7.09
C HIS A 293 -15.06 8.89 5.93
N ARG A 294 -15.38 8.51 4.69
CA ARG A 294 -14.78 9.08 3.48
C ARG A 294 -15.12 10.56 3.32
N GLU A 295 -16.38 10.93 3.53
CA GLU A 295 -16.81 12.32 3.48
C GLU A 295 -16.05 13.19 4.47
N THR A 296 -15.80 12.67 5.68
CA THR A 296 -14.97 13.32 6.69
C THR A 296 -13.53 13.50 6.20
N ILE A 297 -12.88 12.43 5.72
CA ILE A 297 -11.49 12.49 5.21
C ILE A 297 -11.36 13.51 4.07
N LEU A 298 -12.37 13.65 3.21
CA LEU A 298 -12.34 14.51 2.02
C LEU A 298 -13.03 15.87 2.24
N ASN A 299 -13.43 16.18 3.47
CA ASN A 299 -14.09 17.44 3.79
C ASN A 299 -13.11 18.62 3.59
N PRO A 300 -13.45 19.63 2.77
CA PRO A 300 -12.57 20.76 2.49
C PRO A 300 -12.38 21.71 3.68
N VAL A 301 -13.32 21.70 4.62
CA VAL A 301 -13.31 22.57 5.80
C VAL A 301 -12.34 22.04 6.86
N LEU A 302 -12.17 20.73 6.95
CA LEU A 302 -11.24 20.11 7.92
C LEU A 302 -9.78 20.38 7.50
N LYS A 303 -8.98 20.89 8.44
CA LYS A 303 -7.59 21.32 8.27
C LYS A 303 -6.62 20.67 9.25
N PHE A 304 -7.10 20.22 10.40
CA PHE A 304 -6.29 19.66 11.46
C PHE A 304 -6.72 18.23 11.75
N VAL A 305 -5.78 17.39 12.19
CA VAL A 305 -6.04 16.01 12.58
C VAL A 305 -5.21 15.59 13.79
N GLY A 306 -5.81 14.76 14.62
CA GLY A 306 -5.13 13.97 15.65
C GLY A 306 -5.46 12.49 15.45
N VAL A 307 -4.46 11.61 15.56
CA VAL A 307 -4.63 10.17 15.38
C VAL A 307 -4.20 9.44 16.65
N GLY A 308 -4.99 8.45 17.06
CA GLY A 308 -4.64 7.52 18.13
C GLY A 308 -4.91 6.09 17.71
N THR A 309 -3.88 5.25 17.67
CA THR A 309 -4.04 3.81 17.35
C THR A 309 -3.62 2.95 18.54
N ARG A 310 -4.50 2.08 19.02
CA ARG A 310 -4.25 1.25 20.22
C ARG A 310 -4.72 -0.19 20.01
N PRO A 311 -4.20 -1.15 20.80
CA PRO A 311 -4.78 -2.49 20.88
C PRO A 311 -6.24 -2.42 21.34
N HIS A 312 -7.06 -3.34 20.87
CA HIS A 312 -8.47 -3.44 21.20
C HIS A 312 -8.85 -4.86 21.62
N ALA A 313 -9.55 -4.99 22.75
CA ALA A 313 -9.90 -6.28 23.34
C ALA A 313 -10.63 -7.23 22.37
N GLU A 314 -11.59 -6.70 21.60
CA GLU A 314 -12.40 -7.51 20.67
C GLU A 314 -11.95 -7.47 19.20
N HIS A 315 -11.31 -6.38 18.76
CA HIS A 315 -11.01 -6.12 17.34
C HIS A 315 -9.52 -6.12 17.02
N ARG A 316 -8.66 -6.58 17.95
CA ARG A 316 -7.19 -6.54 17.90
C ARG A 316 -6.61 -5.12 17.98
N PHE A 317 -7.10 -4.20 17.14
CA PHE A 317 -6.69 -2.80 17.11
C PHE A 317 -7.88 -1.88 16.82
N ASN A 318 -7.80 -0.64 17.30
CA ASN A 318 -8.63 0.46 16.87
C ASN A 318 -7.77 1.68 16.51
N SER A 319 -8.30 2.55 15.64
CA SER A 319 -7.69 3.83 15.28
C SER A 319 -8.75 4.93 15.29
N VAL A 320 -8.53 5.98 16.07
CA VAL A 320 -9.42 7.14 16.21
C VAL A 320 -8.77 8.34 15.53
N HIS A 321 -9.48 8.99 14.62
CA HIS A 321 -9.01 10.18 13.90
C HIS A 321 -9.92 11.35 14.23
N ASN A 322 -9.42 12.31 14.99
CA ASN A 322 -10.14 13.53 15.36
C ASN A 322 -9.75 14.67 14.42
N PHE A 323 -10.73 15.27 13.77
CA PHE A 323 -10.50 16.36 12.82
C PHE A 323 -11.07 17.68 13.34
N ALA A 324 -10.43 18.78 12.95
CA ALA A 324 -10.95 20.13 13.16
C ALA A 324 -10.74 21.03 11.94
N GLY A 325 -11.61 22.04 11.76
CA GLY A 325 -11.56 22.90 10.57
C GLY A 325 -10.82 24.23 10.66
N ARG A 326 -10.55 24.75 11.88
CA ARG A 326 -10.33 26.18 12.26
C ARG A 326 -10.03 27.17 11.10
N ALA A 327 -10.83 28.24 10.89
CA ALA A 327 -11.41 29.15 11.90
C ALA A 327 -12.78 29.82 11.57
N LYS A 328 -13.44 30.38 12.60
CA LYS A 328 -13.69 31.83 12.72
C LYS A 328 -13.32 32.30 14.14
N ASN A 329 -12.48 33.34 14.17
CA ASN A 329 -11.99 34.24 15.24
C ASN A 329 -12.17 33.83 16.70
#